data_AF-A0A1X3D2R1-F1
#
_entry.id   AF-A0A1X3D2R1-F1
#
_cell.length_a   1.000
_cell.length_b   1.000
_cell.length_c   1.000
_cell.angle_alpha   90.00
_cell.angle_beta   90.00
_cell.angle_gamma   90.00
#
_symmetry.space_group_name_H-M   'P 1'
#
loop_
_entity.id
_entity.type
_entity.pdbx_description
1 polymer ?
#
loop_
_entity_poly.entity_id
_entity_poly.type
_entity_poly.pdbx_seq_one_letter_code
_entity_poly.pdbx_strand_id
1 'polypeptide(L)'
;MVDSSEIGDIYEIKTYALYKGFEFPVIGKNDQGYILFSGGYSELMDKLEFSRTDKYGYEKIVEEENLDLIYEKKTLITDFFD
;
A
#
# COMPACT_ATOMS: atom_id res chain seq x y z
N MET A 1 -22.09 26.90 -7.62
CA MET A 1 -20.83 26.77 -8.37
C MET A 1 -19.92 26.01 -7.44
N VAL A 2 -19.80 24.69 -7.64
CA VAL A 2 -18.94 23.86 -6.80
C VAL A 2 -17.50 24.27 -7.09
N ASP A 3 -16.74 24.55 -6.04
CA ASP A 3 -15.37 25.01 -6.17
C ASP A 3 -14.51 23.84 -6.65
N SER A 4 -13.92 23.98 -7.83
CA SER A 4 -13.12 22.91 -8.47
C SER A 4 -11.94 22.46 -7.61
N SER A 5 -11.60 23.24 -6.57
CA SER A 5 -10.51 22.98 -5.64
C SER A 5 -10.85 21.97 -4.55
N GLU A 6 -12.13 21.65 -4.31
CA GLU A 6 -12.55 20.58 -3.37
C GLU A 6 -12.64 19.18 -4.03
N ILE A 7 -12.57 19.11 -5.36
CA ILE A 7 -12.63 17.85 -6.10
C ILE A 7 -11.34 17.02 -5.91
N GLY A 8 -10.25 17.65 -5.48
CA GLY A 8 -8.95 17.00 -5.26
C GLY A 8 -8.95 15.97 -4.12
N ASP A 9 -9.85 16.12 -3.15
CA ASP A 9 -9.90 15.33 -1.91
C ASP A 9 -10.92 14.17 -1.96
N ILE A 10 -11.54 13.89 -3.11
CA ILE A 10 -12.59 12.86 -3.22
C ILE A 10 -12.00 11.46 -3.48
N TYR A 11 -10.76 11.37 -3.96
CA TYR A 11 -10.14 10.10 -4.36
C TYR A 11 -8.88 9.82 -3.55
N GLU A 12 -8.91 8.75 -2.74
CA GLU A 12 -7.72 8.21 -2.13
C GLU A 12 -7.02 7.29 -3.14
N ILE A 13 -5.86 7.73 -3.63
CA ILE A 13 -5.00 6.95 -4.52
C ILE A 13 -3.98 6.22 -3.65
N LYS A 14 -4.03 4.89 -3.64
CA LYS A 14 -3.07 4.03 -2.95
C LYS A 14 -2.44 3.04 -3.90
N THR A 15 -1.15 2.86 -3.78
CA THR A 15 -0.40 1.88 -4.58
C THR A 15 -0.37 0.54 -3.86
N TYR A 16 -0.58 -0.54 -4.60
CA TYR A 16 -0.56 -1.91 -4.12
C TYR A 16 0.35 -2.76 -5.00
N ALA A 17 0.93 -3.79 -4.40
CA ALA A 17 1.70 -4.78 -5.11
C ALA A 17 1.28 -6.20 -4.71
N LEU A 18 1.30 -7.11 -5.68
CA LEU A 18 1.09 -8.53 -5.49
C LEU A 18 2.48 -9.19 -5.31
N TYR A 19 2.70 -9.81 -4.16
CA TYR A 19 3.94 -10.50 -3.83
C TYR A 19 3.63 -11.92 -3.38
N LYS A 20 4.12 -12.92 -4.12
CA LYS A 20 3.89 -14.35 -3.85
C LYS A 20 2.40 -14.69 -3.72
N GLY A 21 1.56 -14.01 -4.51
CA GLY A 21 0.11 -14.19 -4.51
C GLY A 21 -0.66 -13.45 -3.40
N PHE A 22 0.00 -12.60 -2.61
CA PHE A 22 -0.65 -11.78 -1.58
C PHE A 22 -0.55 -10.28 -1.92
N GLU A 23 -1.64 -9.54 -1.76
CA GLU A 23 -1.69 -8.09 -1.99
C GLU A 23 -1.18 -7.33 -0.77
N PHE A 24 -0.25 -6.41 -0.98
CA PHE A 24 0.26 -5.50 0.05
C PHE A 24 0.22 -4.04 -0.42
N PRO A 25 -0.15 -3.10 0.45
CA PRO A 25 0.03 -1.68 0.18
C PRO A 25 1.52 -1.34 0.08
N VAL A 26 1.85 -0.50 -0.90
CA VAL A 26 3.19 0.04 -1.12
C VAL A 26 3.26 1.41 -0.47
N ILE A 27 4.15 1.59 0.50
CA ILE A 27 4.34 2.86 1.21
C ILE A 27 5.50 3.70 0.67
N GLY A 28 6.30 3.13 -0.23
CA GLY A 28 7.40 3.84 -0.88
C GLY A 28 8.21 2.97 -1.83
N LYS A 29 9.21 3.57 -2.48
CA LYS A 29 10.21 2.92 -3.31
C LYS A 29 11.59 3.51 -2.98
N ASN A 30 12.60 2.66 -2.87
CA ASN A 30 14.01 3.05 -2.73
C ASN A 30 14.86 2.36 -3.81
N ASP A 31 16.18 2.58 -3.81
CA ASP A 31 17.12 1.93 -4.76
C ASP A 31 17.07 0.40 -4.72
N GLN A 32 16.61 -0.20 -3.61
CA GLN A 32 16.53 -1.64 -3.44
C GLN A 32 15.17 -2.23 -3.86
N GLY A 33 14.15 -1.41 -4.12
CA GLY A 33 12.82 -1.87 -4.53
C GLY A 33 11.66 -1.16 -3.87
N TYR A 34 10.49 -1.80 -3.90
CA TYR A 34 9.27 -1.30 -3.28
C TYR A 34 9.16 -1.72 -1.82
N ILE A 35 8.66 -0.81 -1.00
CA ILE A 35 8.44 -1.03 0.44
C ILE A 35 6.98 -1.45 0.62
N LEU A 36 6.78 -2.74 0.87
CA LEU A 36 5.48 -3.34 1.19
C LEU A 36 5.20 -3.17 2.68
N PHE A 37 3.96 -2.84 3.03
CA PHE A 37 3.54 -2.62 4.41
C PHE A 37 2.39 -3.56 4.82
N SER A 38 2.37 -3.97 6.08
CA SER A 38 1.24 -4.65 6.71
C SER A 38 0.92 -4.00 8.05
N GLY A 39 -0.34 -3.58 8.20
CA GLY A 39 -0.89 -2.93 9.38
C GLY A 39 -1.28 -3.90 10.49
N GLY A 40 -0.39 -4.84 10.83
CA GLY A 40 -0.59 -5.78 11.90
C GLY A 40 0.21 -7.06 11.72
N TYR A 41 0.29 -7.83 12.81
CA TYR A 41 0.88 -9.16 12.78
C TYR A 41 -0.06 -10.15 12.09
N SER A 42 0.51 -10.95 11.20
CA SER A 42 -0.09 -12.19 10.71
C SER A 42 1.01 -13.24 10.56
N GLU A 43 0.67 -14.53 10.61
CA GLU A 43 1.63 -15.62 10.35
C GLU A 43 2.28 -15.52 8.95
N LEU A 44 1.65 -14.78 8.03
CA LEU A 44 2.22 -14.49 6.72
C LEU A 44 3.46 -13.58 6.83
N MET A 45 3.52 -12.69 7.82
CA MET A 45 4.66 -11.78 7.98
C MET A 45 5.93 -12.55 8.29
N ASP A 46 5.85 -13.57 9.14
CA ASP A 46 7.00 -14.45 9.41
C ASP A 46 7.37 -15.28 8.17
N LYS A 47 6.38 -15.86 7.48
CA LYS A 47 6.62 -16.70 6.28
C LYS A 47 7.21 -15.93 5.10
N LEU A 48 6.85 -14.65 4.98
CA LEU A 48 7.33 -13.76 3.92
C LEU A 48 8.52 -12.94 4.39
N GLU A 49 9.01 -13.14 5.61
CA GLU A 49 10.17 -12.47 6.19
C GLU A 49 10.02 -10.94 6.16
N PHE A 50 8.88 -10.44 6.64
CA PHE A 50 8.66 -9.02 6.89
C PHE A 50 9.33 -8.63 8.22
N SER A 51 9.94 -7.47 8.23
CA SER A 51 10.56 -6.88 9.41
C SER A 51 9.55 -6.03 10.17
N ARG A 52 9.45 -6.24 11.47
CA ARG A 52 8.64 -5.36 12.33
C ARG A 52 9.34 -4.01 12.46
N THR A 53 8.78 -2.97 11.88
CA THR A 53 9.28 -1.60 11.98
C THR A 53 8.64 -0.84 13.13
N ASP A 54 7.40 -1.20 13.49
CA ASP A 54 6.61 -0.46 14.46
C ASP A 54 5.80 -1.36 15.40
N LYS A 55 5.10 -0.75 16.37
CA LYS A 55 4.24 -1.54 17.30
C LYS A 55 3.20 -2.37 16.54
N TYR A 56 2.72 -1.86 15.41
CA TYR A 56 1.74 -2.51 14.53
C TYR A 56 2.20 -2.60 13.07
N GLY A 57 3.38 -2.09 12.75
CA GLY A 57 3.89 -2.00 11.39
C GLY A 57 4.88 -3.12 11.07
N TYR A 58 4.65 -3.78 9.94
CA TYR A 58 5.56 -4.74 9.34
C TYR A 58 5.87 -4.28 7.93
N GLU A 59 7.16 -4.25 7.58
CA GLU A 59 7.63 -3.79 6.28
C GLU A 59 8.57 -4.80 5.63
N LYS A 60 8.54 -4.83 4.29
CA LYS A 60 9.49 -5.59 3.50
C LYS A 60 9.85 -4.83 2.24
N ILE A 61 11.15 -4.79 1.95
CA ILE A 61 11.65 -4.28 0.67
C ILE A 61 11.68 -5.45 -0.31
N VAL A 62 11.05 -5.28 -1.46
CA VAL A 62 10.98 -6.27 -2.53
C VAL A 62 11.36 -5.61 -3.85
N GLU A 63 12.32 -6.20 -4.56
CA GLU A 63 12.71 -5.76 -5.90
C GLU A 63 11.54 -5.88 -6.88
N GLU A 64 11.46 -4.98 -7.86
CA GLU A 64 10.36 -4.93 -8.83
C GLU A 64 10.19 -6.25 -9.59
N GLU A 65 11.30 -6.92 -9.92
CA GLU A 65 11.33 -8.22 -10.61
C GLU A 65 10.72 -9.38 -9.79
N ASN A 66 10.64 -9.23 -8.47
CA ASN A 66 10.07 -10.22 -7.56
C ASN A 66 8.58 -9.97 -7.28
N LEU A 67 8.01 -8.90 -7.81
CA LEU A 67 6.60 -8.56 -7.68
C LEU A 67 5.82 -9.11 -8.87
N ASP A 68 4.71 -9.79 -8.59
CA ASP A 68 3.84 -10.35 -9.60
C ASP A 68 3.08 -9.25 -10.36
N LEU A 69 2.69 -8.18 -9.66
CA LEU A 69 1.95 -7.04 -10.19
C LEU A 69 2.12 -5.82 -9.28
N ILE A 70 2.17 -4.62 -9.86
CA ILE A 70 2.06 -3.35 -9.13
C ILE A 70 0.98 -2.51 -9.80
N TYR A 71 0.08 -1.93 -9.00
CA TYR A 71 -1.02 -1.12 -9.51
C TYR A 71 -1.47 -0.07 -8.52
N GLU A 72 -2.10 0.98 -9.06
CA GLU A 72 -2.73 2.02 -8.27
C GLU A 72 -4.22 1.75 -8.16
N LYS A 73 -4.74 1.82 -6.94
CA LYS A 73 -6.17 1.72 -6.65
C LYS A 73 -6.69 3.10 -6.28
N LYS A 74 -7.72 3.56 -7.00
CA LYS A 74 -8.43 4.80 -6.71
C LYS A 74 -9.70 4.47 -5.95
N THR A 75 -9.82 4.98 -4.72
CA THR A 75 -10.99 4.74 -3.86
C THR A 75 -11.74 6.04 -3.67
N LEU A 76 -13.05 6.02 -3.94
CA LEU A 76 -13.93 7.15 -3.68
C LEU A 76 -14.15 7.29 -2.17
N ILE A 77 -13.85 8.46 -1.61
CA ILE A 77 -14.20 8.82 -0.23
C ILE A 77 -15.70 9.10 -0.22
N THR A 78 -16.47 8.21 0.41
CA THR A 78 -17.95 8.27 0.40
C THR A 78 -18.53 9.20 1.47
N ASP A 79 -17.71 9.64 2.43
CA ASP A 79 -18.06 10.56 3.53
C ASP A 79 -18.23 12.03 3.09
N PHE A 80 -18.12 12.31 1.78
CA PHE A 80 -18.21 13.68 1.23
C PHE A 80 -19.66 14.21 1.13
N PHE A 81 -20.68 13.40 1.47
CA PHE A 81 -22.09 13.73 1.26
C PHE A 81 -22.92 13.94 2.54
N ASP A 82 -22.30 13.94 3.73
CA ASP A 82 -22.98 14.22 5.01
C ASP A 82 -22.82 15.69 5.48
#